data_AF-A0A1Y1MKT4-F1
#
_entry.id   AF-A0A1Y1MKT4-F1
#
_cell.length_a   1.000
_cell.length_b   1.000
_cell.length_c   1.000
_cell.angle_alpha   90.00
_cell.angle_beta   90.00
_cell.angle_gamma   90.00
#
_symmetry.space_group_name_H-M   'P 1'
#
loop_
_entity.id
_entity.type
_entity.pdbx_description
1 polymer ?
#
loop_
_entity_poly.entity_id
_entity_poly.type
_entity_poly.pdbx_seq_one_letter_code
_entity_poly.pdbx_strand_id
1 'polypeptide(L)'
;MSRRECCLCDDLLEDGTELCVVKEKGLQSFIEASTKRKDGKVKLFKERTEIQVHVRCRKNYTTERSVAAYLKRAAQHIPKKKRSITREFSFKTHCFICGNQVATDHNQQQIKNPPNKRNMVYNVTTLSMREKVLSLVAGRQDELSQGIVTRLEPEHDLVAVDAQYHRDCMKALYRPHRQGLPTGRPVDNEMEAAIHSITTFLKNSDE
;
A
#
# COMPACT_ATOMS: atom_id res chain seq x y z
N MET A 1 -36.17 -22.93 4.56
CA MET A 1 -36.30 -22.71 3.10
C MET A 1 -34.92 -22.88 2.49
N SER A 2 -34.72 -23.85 1.59
CA SER A 2 -33.42 -24.05 0.93
C SER A 2 -33.13 -22.83 0.05
N ARG A 3 -32.05 -22.08 0.35
CA ARG A 3 -31.62 -20.94 -0.45
C ARG A 3 -31.14 -21.45 -1.81
N ARG A 4 -31.74 -20.96 -2.89
CA ARG A 4 -31.28 -21.24 -4.24
C ARG A 4 -30.17 -20.25 -4.60
N GLU A 5 -28.98 -20.75 -4.86
CA GLU A 5 -27.79 -19.97 -5.20
C GLU A 5 -27.41 -20.15 -6.67
N CYS A 6 -26.82 -19.12 -7.27
CA CYS A 6 -26.36 -19.16 -8.64
C CYS A 6 -24.98 -19.82 -8.73
N CYS A 7 -24.89 -20.99 -9.37
CA CYS A 7 -23.64 -21.76 -9.52
C CYS A 7 -22.48 -21.06 -10.29
N LEU A 8 -22.70 -19.83 -10.79
CA LEU A 8 -21.71 -19.05 -11.53
C LEU A 8 -21.14 -17.86 -10.74
N CYS A 9 -21.94 -17.26 -9.85
CA CYS A 9 -21.53 -16.08 -9.08
C CYS A 9 -21.69 -16.26 -7.57
N ASP A 10 -22.21 -17.41 -7.13
CA ASP A 10 -22.44 -17.77 -5.73
C ASP A 10 -23.39 -16.80 -4.97
N ASP A 11 -24.04 -15.88 -5.71
CA ASP A 11 -25.07 -14.99 -5.18
C ASP A 11 -26.45 -15.67 -5.14
N LEU A 12 -27.32 -15.15 -4.28
CA LEU A 12 -28.70 -15.62 -4.13
C LEU A 12 -29.53 -15.40 -5.39
N LEU A 13 -30.36 -16.39 -5.72
CA LEU A 13 -31.41 -16.28 -6.73
C LEU A 13 -32.63 -15.62 -6.06
N GLU A 14 -32.56 -14.30 -5.87
CA GLU A 14 -33.64 -13.50 -5.27
C GLU A 14 -34.80 -13.25 -6.26
N ASP A 15 -36.01 -13.16 -5.72
CA ASP A 15 -37.25 -12.84 -6.44
C ASP A 15 -37.20 -11.37 -6.92
N GLY A 16 -36.73 -11.17 -8.15
CA GLY A 16 -36.57 -9.84 -8.77
C GLY A 16 -35.39 -9.75 -9.74
N THR A 17 -34.45 -10.69 -9.67
CA THR A 17 -33.40 -10.83 -10.68
C THR A 17 -33.90 -11.64 -11.88
N GLU A 18 -33.52 -11.26 -13.10
CA GLU A 18 -33.85 -12.06 -14.29
C GLU A 18 -33.17 -13.43 -14.19
N LEU A 19 -33.95 -14.48 -13.92
CA LEU A 19 -33.49 -15.86 -13.83
C LEU A 19 -33.71 -16.61 -15.14
N CYS A 20 -32.81 -17.52 -15.47
CA CYS A 20 -32.98 -18.45 -16.59
C CYS A 20 -32.67 -19.89 -16.16
N VAL A 21 -33.51 -20.81 -16.63
CA VAL A 21 -33.31 -22.25 -16.46
C VAL A 21 -32.62 -22.77 -17.72
N VAL A 22 -31.42 -23.32 -17.53
CA VAL A 22 -30.60 -23.88 -18.59
C VAL A 22 -30.76 -25.39 -18.58
N LYS A 23 -31.34 -25.92 -19.66
CA LYS A 23 -31.54 -27.36 -19.91
C LYS A 23 -30.38 -27.93 -20.74
N GLU A 24 -30.46 -29.22 -21.09
CA GLU A 24 -29.43 -30.00 -21.81
C GLU A 24 -28.71 -29.26 -22.94
N LYS A 25 -29.44 -28.67 -23.91
CA LYS A 25 -28.82 -27.91 -25.03
C LYS A 25 -27.99 -26.73 -24.56
N GLY A 26 -28.44 -26.03 -23.51
CA GLY A 26 -27.70 -24.91 -22.94
C GLY A 26 -26.53 -25.36 -22.06
N LEU A 27 -26.63 -26.53 -21.42
CA LEU A 27 -25.55 -27.12 -20.65
C LEU A 27 -24.35 -27.49 -21.53
N GLN A 28 -24.57 -27.91 -22.78
CA GLN A 28 -23.48 -28.12 -23.76
C GLN A 28 -22.63 -26.85 -23.94
N SER A 29 -23.27 -25.69 -24.11
CA SER A 29 -22.54 -24.40 -24.21
C SER A 29 -21.78 -24.05 -22.93
N PHE A 30 -22.29 -24.44 -21.76
CA PHE A 30 -21.60 -24.25 -20.48
C PHE A 30 -20.40 -25.18 -20.34
N ILE A 31 -20.51 -26.44 -20.77
CA ILE A 31 -19.42 -27.41 -20.79
C ILE A 31 -18.29 -26.91 -21.70
N GLU A 32 -18.61 -26.41 -22.90
CA GLU A 32 -17.63 -25.82 -23.80
C GLU A 32 -16.97 -24.58 -23.19
N ALA A 33 -17.76 -23.66 -22.62
CA ALA A 33 -17.23 -22.47 -21.97
C ALA A 33 -16.33 -22.80 -20.78
N SER A 34 -16.70 -23.77 -19.95
CA SER A 34 -15.92 -24.25 -18.81
C SER A 34 -14.61 -24.92 -19.26
N THR A 35 -14.68 -25.72 -20.32
CA THR A 35 -13.48 -26.35 -20.92
C THR A 35 -12.52 -25.30 -21.46
N LYS A 36 -13.03 -24.28 -22.16
CA LYS A 36 -12.23 -23.14 -22.63
C LYS A 36 -11.64 -22.32 -21.48
N ARG A 37 -12.39 -22.13 -20.39
CA ARG A 37 -11.95 -21.37 -19.20
C ARG A 37 -10.96 -22.14 -18.32
N LYS A 38 -10.96 -23.48 -18.35
CA LYS A 38 -10.21 -24.34 -17.43
C LYS A 38 -10.54 -24.06 -15.94
N ASP A 39 -11.81 -23.76 -15.65
CA ASP A 39 -12.27 -23.37 -14.31
C ASP A 39 -12.75 -24.53 -13.44
N GLY A 40 -12.62 -25.78 -13.92
CA GLY A 40 -12.97 -26.99 -13.17
C GLY A 40 -14.47 -27.29 -13.06
N LYS A 41 -15.36 -26.43 -13.59
CA LYS A 41 -16.82 -26.58 -13.47
C LYS A 41 -17.44 -27.60 -14.43
N VAL A 42 -16.66 -28.18 -15.34
CA VAL A 42 -17.12 -29.18 -16.33
C VAL A 42 -17.83 -30.36 -15.67
N LYS A 43 -17.31 -30.87 -14.55
CA LYS A 43 -17.90 -32.01 -13.83
C LYS A 43 -19.31 -31.68 -13.33
N LEU A 44 -19.46 -30.49 -12.72
CA LEU A 44 -20.72 -29.99 -12.20
C LEU A 44 -21.79 -29.87 -13.29
N PHE A 45 -21.43 -29.44 -14.50
CA PHE A 45 -22.39 -29.33 -15.60
C PHE A 45 -22.74 -30.66 -16.26
N LYS A 46 -21.89 -31.69 -16.15
CA LYS A 46 -22.18 -33.04 -16.65
C LYS A 46 -23.10 -33.84 -15.72
N GLU A 47 -23.03 -33.58 -14.42
CA GLU A 47 -23.83 -34.29 -13.40
C GLU A 47 -25.24 -33.72 -13.25
N ARG A 48 -25.53 -32.54 -13.81
CA ARG A 48 -26.82 -31.85 -13.69
C ARG A 48 -27.61 -31.94 -14.99
N THR A 49 -28.92 -32.17 -14.89
CA THR A 49 -29.86 -32.15 -16.03
C THR A 49 -30.39 -30.75 -16.32
N GLU A 50 -30.48 -29.91 -15.29
CA GLU A 50 -30.85 -28.50 -15.39
C GLU A 50 -30.15 -27.66 -14.30
N ILE A 51 -29.90 -26.39 -14.62
CA ILE A 51 -29.36 -25.40 -13.67
C ILE A 51 -30.14 -24.08 -13.77
N GLN A 52 -30.33 -23.43 -12.63
CA GLN A 52 -30.90 -22.08 -12.56
C GLN A 52 -29.79 -21.07 -12.32
N VAL A 53 -29.69 -20.07 -13.21
CA VAL A 53 -28.68 -19.01 -13.12
C VAL A 53 -29.30 -17.67 -13.50
N HIS A 54 -28.70 -16.56 -13.09
CA HIS A 54 -29.11 -15.25 -13.59
C HIS A 54 -28.88 -15.14 -15.10
N VAL A 55 -29.76 -14.45 -15.83
CA VAL A 55 -29.63 -14.19 -17.27
C VAL A 55 -28.30 -13.51 -17.58
N ARG A 56 -27.87 -12.58 -16.72
CA ARG A 56 -26.56 -11.92 -16.81
C ARG A 56 -25.42 -12.92 -16.69
N CYS A 57 -25.49 -13.83 -15.72
CA CYS A 57 -24.46 -14.85 -15.49
C CYS A 57 -24.35 -15.79 -16.69
N ARG A 58 -25.48 -16.24 -17.27
CA ARG A 58 -25.49 -17.01 -18.51
C ARG A 58 -24.77 -16.31 -19.65
N LYS A 59 -25.11 -15.03 -19.93
CA LYS A 59 -24.48 -14.24 -20.99
C LYS A 59 -22.98 -14.08 -20.75
N ASN A 60 -22.58 -13.73 -19.52
CA ASN A 60 -21.20 -13.51 -19.13
C ASN A 60 -20.35 -14.77 -19.03
N TYR A 61 -20.96 -15.95 -18.96
CA TYR A 61 -20.23 -17.20 -18.89
C TYR A 61 -19.94 -17.78 -20.28
N THR A 62 -20.93 -17.74 -21.17
CA THR A 62 -20.90 -18.42 -22.48
C THR A 62 -20.32 -17.57 -23.61
N THR A 63 -20.39 -16.24 -23.52
CA THR A 63 -19.97 -15.36 -24.64
C THR A 63 -18.46 -15.43 -24.88
N GLU A 64 -18.01 -15.54 -26.13
CA GLU A 64 -16.59 -15.65 -26.49
C GLU A 64 -15.74 -14.50 -25.93
N ARG A 65 -16.24 -13.27 -26.02
CA ARG A 65 -15.59 -12.07 -25.44
C ARG A 65 -15.29 -12.23 -23.95
N SER A 66 -16.22 -12.86 -23.22
CA SER A 66 -16.10 -13.08 -21.77
C SER A 66 -15.11 -14.20 -21.44
N VAL A 67 -15.06 -15.26 -22.26
CA VAL A 67 -14.09 -16.35 -22.17
C VAL A 67 -12.69 -15.82 -22.45
N ALA A 68 -12.52 -15.04 -23.52
CA ALA A 68 -11.24 -14.40 -23.85
C ALA A 68 -10.79 -13.43 -22.74
N ALA A 69 -11.72 -12.66 -22.15
CA ALA A 69 -11.40 -11.80 -21.01
C ALA A 69 -10.98 -12.59 -19.77
N TYR A 70 -11.63 -13.74 -19.52
CA TYR A 70 -11.25 -14.64 -18.42
C TYR A 70 -9.85 -15.20 -18.63
N LEU A 71 -9.54 -15.72 -19.82
CA LEU A 71 -8.22 -16.24 -20.17
C LEU A 71 -7.13 -15.18 -20.08
N LYS A 72 -7.41 -13.95 -20.52
CA LYS A 72 -6.47 -12.82 -20.34
C LYS A 72 -6.19 -12.52 -18.87
N ARG A 73 -7.17 -12.64 -17.98
CA ARG A 73 -6.98 -12.47 -16.53
C ARG A 73 -6.23 -13.64 -15.91
N ALA A 74 -6.53 -14.88 -16.33
CA ALA A 74 -5.86 -16.08 -15.84
C ALA A 74 -4.39 -16.16 -16.30
N ALA A 75 -4.08 -15.74 -17.53
CA ALA A 75 -2.71 -15.68 -18.05
C ALA A 75 -1.89 -14.55 -17.41
N GLN A 76 -2.55 -13.49 -16.94
CA GLN A 76 -1.92 -12.44 -16.14
C GLN A 76 -1.82 -12.93 -14.69
N HIS A 77 -0.81 -13.76 -14.41
CA HIS A 77 -0.36 -14.10 -13.05
C HIS A 77 0.10 -12.90 -12.22
N ILE A 78 -0.01 -11.68 -12.75
CA ILE A 78 0.18 -10.44 -12.04
C ILE A 78 -1.21 -10.06 -11.49
N PRO A 79 -1.43 -10.12 -10.17
CA PRO A 79 -2.64 -9.53 -9.61
C PRO A 79 -2.68 -8.07 -10.05
N LYS A 80 -3.58 -7.74 -10.99
CA LYS A 80 -3.98 -6.36 -11.21
C LYS A 80 -4.67 -5.94 -9.93
N LYS A 81 -3.89 -5.36 -9.02
CA LYS A 81 -4.41 -4.73 -7.81
C LYS A 81 -5.60 -3.89 -8.22
N LYS A 82 -6.76 -4.24 -7.66
CA LYS A 82 -7.95 -3.41 -7.77
C LYS A 82 -7.55 -2.04 -7.22
N ARG A 83 -7.74 -1.01 -8.04
CA ARG A 83 -7.25 0.38 -7.90
C ARG A 83 -7.73 1.11 -6.62
N SER A 84 -8.35 0.43 -5.64
CA SER A 84 -9.16 1.08 -4.61
C SER A 84 -8.81 0.76 -3.15
N ILE A 85 -7.93 -0.18 -2.80
CA ILE A 85 -7.73 -0.57 -1.37
C ILE A 85 -6.26 -0.72 -0.92
N THR A 86 -5.33 -0.05 -1.58
CA THR A 86 -4.06 0.33 -0.93
C THR A 86 -3.81 1.78 -1.25
N ARG A 87 -3.56 2.63 -0.24
CA ARG A 87 -2.94 3.94 -0.48
C ARG A 87 -1.54 3.63 -1.00
N GLU A 88 -1.43 3.38 -2.30
CA GLU A 88 -0.17 3.03 -2.93
C GLU A 88 0.71 4.26 -2.86
N PHE A 89 1.84 4.09 -2.17
CA PHE A 89 2.93 5.02 -2.25
C PHE A 89 3.24 5.29 -3.73
N SER A 90 3.30 6.57 -4.10
CA SER A 90 3.66 7.00 -5.44
C SER A 90 4.73 8.07 -5.32
N PHE A 91 5.86 7.86 -6.00
CA PHE A 91 6.98 8.79 -6.03
C PHE A 91 6.58 10.22 -6.44
N LYS A 92 5.54 10.34 -7.26
CA LYS A 92 5.00 11.61 -7.75
C LYS A 92 4.12 12.37 -6.75
N THR A 93 3.49 11.66 -5.80
CA THR A 93 2.55 12.26 -4.84
C THR A 93 2.96 12.09 -3.38
N HIS A 94 4.02 11.34 -3.11
CA HIS A 94 4.56 11.12 -1.79
C HIS A 94 6.04 11.49 -1.74
N CYS A 95 6.49 11.97 -0.59
CA CYS A 95 7.91 12.13 -0.33
C CYS A 95 8.56 10.75 -0.21
N PHE A 96 9.54 10.42 -1.06
CA PHE A 96 10.16 9.09 -1.01
C PHE A 96 10.99 8.83 0.26
N ILE A 97 11.36 9.89 0.97
CA ILE A 97 12.12 9.79 2.22
C ILE A 97 11.22 9.41 3.39
N CYS A 98 10.19 10.21 3.68
CA CYS A 98 9.30 9.95 4.83
C CYS A 98 8.06 9.10 4.49
N GLY A 99 7.75 8.90 3.21
CA GLY A 99 6.57 8.15 2.78
C GLY A 99 5.25 8.93 2.86
N ASN A 100 5.24 10.16 3.38
CA ASN A 100 4.02 10.95 3.53
C ASN A 100 3.56 11.53 2.19
N GLN A 101 2.23 11.60 2.02
CA GLN A 101 1.61 12.26 0.88
C GLN A 101 1.90 13.76 0.90
N VAL A 102 2.23 14.31 -0.27
CA VAL A 102 2.46 15.72 -0.52
C VAL A 102 1.21 16.29 -1.19
N ALA A 103 0.64 17.33 -0.59
CA ALA A 103 -0.48 18.06 -1.19
C ALA A 103 -0.01 18.84 -2.42
N THR A 104 -0.87 18.97 -3.44
CA THR A 104 -0.54 19.65 -4.70
C THR A 104 -0.11 21.10 -4.49
N ASP A 105 -0.67 21.77 -3.49
CA ASP A 105 -0.39 23.16 -3.12
C ASP A 105 0.61 23.29 -1.96
N HIS A 106 1.29 22.21 -1.56
CA HIS A 106 2.21 22.19 -0.41
C HIS A 106 3.22 23.33 -0.46
N ASN A 107 3.91 23.51 -1.60
CA ASN A 107 4.90 24.59 -1.75
C ASN A 107 4.28 25.99 -1.65
N GLN A 108 3.06 26.19 -2.16
CA GLN A 108 2.35 27.47 -2.04
C GLN A 108 2.00 27.77 -0.59
N GLN A 109 1.58 26.75 0.17
CA GLN A 109 1.35 26.88 1.60
C GLN A 109 2.65 27.18 2.36
N GLN A 110 3.76 26.52 2.01
CA GLN A 110 5.07 26.76 2.64
C GLN A 110 5.61 28.17 2.39
N ILE A 111 5.33 28.80 1.25
CA ILE A 111 5.78 30.17 0.97
C ILE A 111 5.19 31.19 1.95
N LYS A 112 3.99 30.92 2.51
CA LYS A 112 3.36 31.76 3.54
C LYS A 112 4.14 31.78 4.85
N ASN A 113 4.96 30.76 5.11
CA ASN A 113 5.83 30.70 6.28
C ASN A 113 7.07 31.58 6.10
N PRO A 114 7.68 32.08 7.19
CA PRO A 114 8.97 32.76 7.13
C PRO A 114 10.04 31.89 6.44
N PRO A 115 10.98 32.46 5.66
CA PRO A 115 11.97 31.71 4.88
C PRO A 115 12.70 30.60 5.64
N ASN A 116 13.06 30.86 6.90
CA ASN A 116 13.79 29.91 7.75
C ASN A 116 12.96 28.72 8.26
N LYS A 117 11.63 28.78 8.12
CA LYS A 117 10.69 27.74 8.56
C LYS A 117 10.04 26.98 7.39
N ARG A 118 10.42 27.27 6.14
CA ARG A 118 9.84 26.64 4.95
C ARG A 118 10.40 25.23 4.75
N ASN A 119 9.51 24.25 4.66
CA ASN A 119 9.85 22.88 4.30
C ASN A 119 9.35 22.56 2.88
N MET A 120 10.05 23.13 1.90
CA MET A 120 9.72 22.96 0.47
C MET A 120 9.87 21.51 0.02
N VAL A 121 9.08 21.11 -0.96
CA VAL A 121 9.24 19.87 -1.70
C VAL A 121 10.00 20.13 -2.99
N TYR A 122 10.94 19.25 -3.29
CA TYR A 122 11.75 19.27 -4.50
C TYR A 122 11.62 17.95 -5.25
N ASN A 123 11.67 18.03 -6.58
CA ASN A 123 11.76 16.86 -7.44
C ASN A 123 13.22 16.44 -7.59
N VAL A 124 13.43 15.14 -7.77
CA VAL A 124 14.74 14.57 -8.08
C VAL A 124 15.07 14.89 -9.54
N THR A 125 16.19 15.59 -9.75
CA THR A 125 16.69 15.95 -11.09
C THR A 125 18.01 15.27 -11.43
N THR A 126 18.64 14.62 -10.46
CA THR A 126 19.97 14.01 -10.61
C THR A 126 19.86 12.50 -10.53
N LEU A 127 20.40 11.79 -11.53
CA LEU A 127 20.36 10.32 -11.60
C LEU A 127 21.08 9.67 -10.40
N SER A 128 22.18 10.26 -9.92
CA SER A 128 22.96 9.75 -8.79
C SER A 128 22.30 9.95 -7.41
N MET A 129 21.08 10.48 -7.36
CA MET A 129 20.40 10.79 -6.10
C MET A 129 20.07 9.51 -5.32
N ARG A 130 19.75 8.42 -6.03
CA ARG A 130 19.41 7.13 -5.43
C ARG A 130 20.58 6.56 -4.64
N GLU A 131 21.75 6.42 -5.28
CA GLU A 131 22.96 5.89 -4.66
C GLU A 131 23.38 6.75 -3.47
N LYS A 132 23.27 8.07 -3.62
CA LYS A 132 23.57 9.02 -2.55
C LYS A 132 22.68 8.80 -1.33
N VAL A 133 21.37 8.67 -1.52
CA VAL A 133 20.45 8.41 -0.40
C VAL A 133 20.73 7.04 0.23
N LEU A 134 20.94 6.00 -0.57
CA LEU A 134 21.28 4.66 -0.08
C LEU A 134 22.56 4.66 0.77
N SER A 135 23.59 5.41 0.36
CA SER A 135 24.83 5.56 1.13
C SER A 135 24.61 6.24 2.48
N LEU A 136 23.68 7.21 2.56
CA LEU A 136 23.36 7.91 3.81
C LEU A 136 22.59 7.03 4.81
N VAL A 137 21.78 6.09 4.32
CA VAL A 137 20.95 5.22 5.18
C VAL A 137 21.65 3.92 5.58
N ALA A 138 22.68 3.49 4.85
CA ALA A 138 23.42 2.26 5.12
C ALA A 138 23.96 2.15 6.57
N GLY A 139 24.36 3.27 7.18
CA GLY A 139 24.92 3.30 8.54
C GLY A 139 23.92 3.63 9.66
N ARG A 140 22.63 3.85 9.36
CA ARG A 140 21.67 4.44 10.30
C ARG A 140 20.76 3.43 11.01
N GLN A 141 20.49 2.28 10.40
CA GLN A 141 19.67 1.17 10.92
C GLN A 141 18.38 1.57 11.68
N ASP A 142 17.77 2.72 11.32
CA ASP A 142 16.52 3.22 11.93
C ASP A 142 15.30 2.91 11.05
N GLU A 143 14.09 3.02 11.61
CA GLU A 143 12.83 2.77 10.89
C GLU A 143 12.71 3.64 9.63
N LEU A 144 13.21 4.88 9.71
CA LEU A 144 13.29 5.77 8.55
C LEU A 144 14.15 5.17 7.44
N SER A 145 15.35 4.69 7.77
CA SER A 145 16.28 4.07 6.82
C SER A 145 15.70 2.81 6.18
N GLN A 146 15.09 1.93 6.99
CA GLN A 146 14.41 0.74 6.48
C GLN A 146 13.29 1.12 5.51
N GLY A 147 12.45 2.08 5.87
CA GLY A 147 11.37 2.57 5.00
C GLY A 147 11.87 3.14 3.68
N ILE A 148 13.01 3.86 3.69
CA ILE A 148 13.63 4.40 2.47
C ILE A 148 14.14 3.27 1.59
N VAL A 149 14.87 2.29 2.14
CA VAL A 149 15.40 1.16 1.39
C VAL A 149 14.26 0.38 0.72
N THR A 150 13.21 0.02 1.46
CA THR A 150 12.05 -0.70 0.92
C THR A 150 11.37 0.07 -0.22
N ARG A 151 11.30 1.40 -0.13
CA ARG A 151 10.73 2.24 -1.20
C ARG A 151 11.64 2.30 -2.43
N LEU A 152 12.95 2.36 -2.25
CA LEU A 152 13.93 2.52 -3.33
C LEU A 152 14.41 1.19 -3.96
N GLU A 153 14.12 0.05 -3.34
CA GLU A 153 14.48 -1.27 -3.86
C GLU A 153 13.92 -1.56 -5.25
N PRO A 154 12.60 -1.36 -5.53
CA PRO A 154 12.05 -1.66 -6.85
C PRO A 154 12.34 -0.59 -7.90
N GLU A 155 12.81 0.60 -7.51
CA GLU A 155 12.98 1.75 -8.43
C GLU A 155 14.44 2.14 -8.57
N HIS A 156 14.93 2.14 -9.82
CA HIS A 156 16.32 2.45 -10.14
C HIS A 156 16.51 3.89 -10.62
N ASP A 157 15.51 4.48 -11.29
CA ASP A 157 15.59 5.82 -11.85
C ASP A 157 14.54 6.74 -11.21
N LEU A 158 14.99 7.50 -10.21
CA LEU A 158 14.15 8.45 -9.48
C LEU A 158 13.71 9.65 -10.31
N VAL A 159 14.43 9.98 -11.39
CA VAL A 159 14.06 11.07 -12.29
C VAL A 159 12.91 10.60 -13.18
N ALA A 160 12.97 9.37 -13.70
CA ALA A 160 11.95 8.81 -14.57
C ALA A 160 10.56 8.71 -13.91
N VAL A 161 10.51 8.52 -12.58
CA VAL A 161 9.25 8.41 -11.83
C VAL A 161 8.76 9.72 -11.19
N ASP A 162 9.37 10.86 -11.54
CA ASP A 162 9.08 12.17 -10.94
C ASP A 162 9.19 12.14 -9.40
N ALA A 163 10.20 11.46 -8.84
CA ALA A 163 10.31 11.32 -7.39
C ALA A 163 10.48 12.68 -6.71
N GLN A 164 9.83 12.87 -5.57
CA GLN A 164 9.93 14.11 -4.80
C GLN A 164 10.27 13.88 -3.32
N TYR A 165 10.80 14.91 -2.66
CA TYR A 165 11.17 14.87 -1.26
C TYR A 165 11.03 16.22 -0.56
N HIS A 166 10.75 16.20 0.74
CA HIS A 166 10.80 17.39 1.58
C HIS A 166 12.25 17.80 1.86
N ARG A 167 12.52 19.11 1.86
CA ARG A 167 13.81 19.71 2.24
C ARG A 167 14.31 19.21 3.58
N ASP A 168 13.44 19.22 4.58
CA ASP A 168 13.80 18.84 5.94
C ASP A 168 14.04 17.34 6.07
N CYS A 169 13.33 16.52 5.29
CA CYS A 169 13.59 15.08 5.24
C CYS A 169 15.00 14.79 4.70
N MET A 170 15.40 15.46 3.62
CA MET A 170 16.77 15.33 3.10
C MET A 170 17.80 15.85 4.11
N LYS A 171 17.55 17.00 4.73
CA LYS A 171 18.43 17.55 5.78
C LYS A 171 18.57 16.61 6.96
N ALA A 172 17.52 15.89 7.34
CA ALA A 172 17.54 14.93 8.43
C ALA A 172 18.46 13.73 8.16
N LEU A 173 18.61 13.31 6.90
CA LEU A 173 19.51 12.20 6.53
C LEU A 173 20.98 12.54 6.78
N TYR A 174 21.39 13.81 6.59
CA TYR A 174 22.76 14.27 6.87
C TYR A 174 23.06 14.45 8.36
N ARG A 175 22.05 14.48 9.23
CA ARG A 175 22.26 14.61 10.67
C ARG A 175 22.64 13.25 11.25
N PRO A 176 23.69 13.14 12.09
CA PRO A 176 24.03 11.88 12.72
C PRO A 176 22.83 11.35 13.51
N HIS A 177 22.55 10.06 13.36
CA HIS A 177 21.50 9.38 14.11
C HIS A 177 21.92 9.33 15.59
N ARG A 178 21.29 10.16 16.43
CA ARG A 178 21.57 10.20 17.87
C ARG A 178 20.73 9.15 18.57
N GLN A 179 21.24 7.94 18.71
CA GLN A 179 20.64 6.99 19.65
C GLN A 179 21.00 7.44 21.07
N GLY A 180 19.97 7.79 21.85
CA GLY A 180 20.07 7.82 23.31
C GLY A 180 20.95 8.89 23.97
N LEU A 181 21.52 9.86 23.25
CA LEU A 181 22.21 10.97 23.90
C LEU A 181 21.17 11.93 24.51
N PRO A 182 21.13 12.07 25.85
CA PRO A 182 20.22 13.03 26.47
C PRO A 182 20.52 14.43 25.93
N THR A 183 19.49 15.07 25.40
CA THR A 183 19.56 16.48 25.01
C THR A 183 19.65 17.32 26.28
N GLY A 184 20.85 17.81 26.62
CA GLY A 184 21.09 18.66 27.78
C GLY A 184 22.57 18.87 28.07
N ARG A 185 22.86 19.74 29.05
CA ARG A 185 24.18 19.80 29.70
C ARG A 185 24.44 18.42 30.34
N PRO A 186 25.67 17.88 30.30
CA PRO A 186 26.02 16.66 31.03
C PRO A 186 25.53 16.75 32.47
N VAL A 187 24.99 15.66 33.01
CA VAL A 187 24.63 15.60 34.44
C VAL A 187 25.91 15.83 35.23
N ASP A 188 25.92 16.88 36.03
CA ASP A 188 27.02 17.18 36.93
C ASP A 188 26.82 16.38 38.20
N ASN A 189 27.55 15.26 38.31
CA ASN A 189 27.46 14.34 39.44
C ASN A 189 27.78 15.03 40.78
N GLU A 190 28.62 16.09 40.80
CA GLU A 190 28.90 16.85 42.01
C GLU A 190 27.71 17.69 42.44
N MET A 191 27.03 18.32 41.47
CA MET A 191 25.82 19.10 41.73
C MET A 191 24.68 18.20 42.24
N GLU A 192 24.52 17.01 41.69
CA GLU A 192 23.51 16.04 42.13
C GLU A 192 23.79 15.52 43.55
N ALA A 193 25.06 15.21 43.85
CA ALA A 193 25.47 14.84 45.20
C ALA A 193 25.24 15.97 46.22
N ALA A 194 25.52 17.22 45.84
CA ALA A 194 25.25 18.38 46.69
C ALA A 194 23.75 18.57 46.97
N ILE A 195 22.90 18.45 45.95
CA ILE A 195 21.44 18.55 46.10
C ILE A 195 20.89 17.42 46.98
N HIS A 196 21.38 16.19 46.81
CA HIS A 196 20.99 15.06 47.64
C HIS A 196 21.39 15.30 49.11
N SER A 197 22.60 15.79 49.36
CA SER A 197 23.06 16.12 50.72
C SER A 197 22.18 17.20 51.38
N ILE A 198 21.80 18.24 50.63
CA ILE A 198 20.92 19.30 51.14
C ILE A 198 19.52 18.76 51.46
N THR A 199 18.95 17.95 50.57
CA THR A 199 17.60 17.40 50.78
C THR A 199 17.54 16.38 51.91
N THR A 200 18.58 15.57 52.12
CA THR A 200 18.69 14.69 53.29
C THR A 200 18.79 15.50 54.58
N PHE A 201 19.62 16.55 54.60
CA PHE A 201 19.76 17.40 55.77
C PHE A 201 18.43 18.07 56.15
N LEU A 202 17.74 18.68 55.18
CA LEU A 202 16.45 19.36 55.43
C LEU A 202 15.40 18.38 55.98
N LYS A 203 15.29 17.18 55.41
CA LYS A 203 14.35 16.15 55.90
C LYS A 203 14.63 15.69 57.32
N ASN A 204 15.90 15.64 57.71
CA ASN A 204 16.32 15.22 59.05
C ASN A 204 16.38 16.37 60.05
N SER A 205 16.15 17.61 59.61
CA SER A 205 16.11 18.81 60.46
C SER A 205 14.68 19.19 60.88
N ASP A 206 13.68 18.58 60.25
CA ASP A 206 12.25 18.78 60.50
C ASP A 206 11.64 17.71 61.43
N GLU A 207 12.46 16.81 62.01
CA GLU A 207 12.15 15.94 63.18
C GLU A 207 12.78 16.50 64.46
#